data_AF-A0A2V9NBP6-F1
#
_entry.id   AF-A0A2V9NBP6-F1
#
_cell.length_a   1.000
_cell.length_b   1.000
_cell.length_c   1.000
_cell.angle_alpha   90.00
_cell.angle_beta   90.00
_cell.angle_gamma   90.00
#
_symmetry.space_group_name_H-M   'P 1'
#
loop_
_entity.id
_entity.type
_entity.pdbx_description
1 polymer ?
#
loop_
_entity_poly.entity_id
_entity_poly.type
_entity_poly.pdbx_seq_one_letter_code
_entity_poly.pdbx_strand_id
1 'polypeptide(L)'
;MIQFSNEEKVVQTQQQTLDEVLELAAAQFKIPRETLSADDDFFKKLGIDSLQALSLLTRLEQHFKIELPDYEMQGVSDFRTLAERIQSRL
;
A
#
# COMPACT_ATOMS: atom_id res chain seq x y z
N MET A 1 -2.51 12.71 39.12
CA MET A 1 -2.41 11.34 38.59
C MET A 1 -2.03 11.50 37.13
N ILE A 2 -0.84 11.03 36.76
CA ILE A 2 -0.23 11.28 35.46
C ILE A 2 -0.72 10.20 34.50
N GLN A 3 -1.23 10.60 33.33
CA GLN A 3 -1.13 9.79 32.13
C GLN A 3 -1.04 10.75 30.94
N PHE A 4 0.22 11.08 30.61
CA PHE A 4 0.60 11.59 29.31
C PHE A 4 0.09 10.60 28.28
N SER A 5 -1.00 10.95 27.59
CA SER A 5 -1.36 10.29 26.34
C SER A 5 -0.32 10.79 25.34
N ASN A 6 0.76 10.02 25.21
CA ASN A 6 1.76 10.21 24.19
C ASN A 6 1.02 10.14 22.85
N GLU A 7 0.78 11.29 22.21
CA GLU A 7 0.60 11.37 20.76
C GLU A 7 1.95 10.98 20.14
N GLU A 8 2.28 9.70 20.27
CA GLU A 8 3.35 9.08 19.52
C GLU A 8 2.87 9.18 18.08
N LYS A 9 3.40 10.15 17.33
CA LYS A 9 3.43 10.04 15.88
C LYS A 9 4.11 8.72 15.62
N VAL A 10 3.33 7.67 15.45
CA VAL A 10 3.81 6.35 15.03
C VAL A 10 4.47 6.64 13.70
N VAL A 11 5.79 6.72 13.69
CA VAL A 11 6.55 6.86 12.46
C VAL A 11 6.25 5.56 11.72
N GLN A 12 5.35 5.63 10.73
CA GLN A 12 5.00 4.46 9.93
C GLN A 12 6.28 3.96 9.30
N THR A 13 6.64 2.72 9.61
CA THR A 13 7.81 2.05 9.06
C THR A 13 7.45 1.43 7.71
N GLN A 14 8.45 1.23 6.84
CA GLN A 14 8.25 0.60 5.54
C GLN A 14 7.51 -0.75 5.62
N GLN A 15 7.77 -1.53 6.67
CA GLN A 15 7.09 -2.81 6.89
C GLN A 15 5.60 -2.62 7.21
N GLN A 16 5.25 -1.62 8.02
CA GLN A 16 3.85 -1.29 8.32
C GLN A 16 3.12 -0.82 7.07
N THR A 17 3.74 0.07 6.30
CA THR A 17 3.18 0.55 5.03
C THR A 17 2.93 -0.61 4.06
N LEU A 18 3.87 -1.55 3.96
CA LEU A 18 3.72 -2.74 3.14
C LEU A 18 2.56 -3.64 3.60
N ASP A 19 2.45 -3.89 4.90
CA ASP A 19 1.36 -4.70 5.45
C ASP A 19 0.00 -4.04 5.18
N GLU A 20 -0.11 -2.73 5.37
CA GLU A 20 -1.32 -1.96 5.07
C GLU A 20 -1.66 -2.01 3.56
N VAL A 21 -0.67 -1.85 2.68
CA VAL A 21 -0.87 -1.97 1.21
C VAL A 21 -1.43 -3.35 0.85
N LEU A 22 -0.84 -4.41 1.41
CA LEU A 22 -1.27 -5.78 1.15
C LEU A 22 -2.67 -6.05 1.71
N GLU A 23 -3.01 -5.51 2.88
CA GLU A 23 -4.35 -5.60 3.46
C GLU A 23 -5.40 -4.86 2.62
N LEU A 24 -5.08 -3.64 2.16
CA LEU A 24 -5.97 -2.85 1.32
C LEU A 24 -6.23 -3.53 -0.02
N ALA A 25 -5.19 -4.08 -0.65
CA ALA A 25 -5.32 -4.87 -1.86
C ALA A 25 -6.18 -6.13 -1.63
N ALA A 26 -5.88 -6.91 -0.58
CA ALA A 26 -6.64 -8.10 -0.23
C ALA A 26 -8.13 -7.79 0.00
N ALA A 27 -8.42 -6.72 0.76
CA ALA A 27 -9.78 -6.27 1.04
C ALA A 27 -10.51 -5.76 -0.21
N GLN A 28 -9.81 -5.05 -1.11
CA GLN A 28 -10.38 -4.54 -2.35
C GLN A 28 -10.79 -5.67 -3.30
N PHE A 29 -9.89 -6.63 -3.51
CA PHE A 29 -10.09 -7.72 -4.46
C PHE A 29 -10.72 -8.97 -3.84
N LYS A 30 -11.07 -8.91 -2.55
CA LYS A 30 -11.72 -9.98 -1.78
C LYS A 30 -10.94 -11.30 -1.82
N ILE A 31 -9.63 -11.20 -1.68
CA ILE A 31 -8.73 -12.36 -1.58
C ILE A 31 -8.10 -12.41 -0.18
N PRO A 32 -7.59 -13.57 0.26
CA PRO A 32 -6.94 -13.66 1.56
C PRO A 32 -5.56 -12.97 1.54
N ARG A 33 -5.28 -12.12 2.55
CA ARG A 33 -3.99 -11.45 2.76
C ARG A 33 -2.80 -12.42 2.78
N GLU A 34 -3.02 -13.62 3.30
CA GLU A 34 -2.04 -14.71 3.38
C GLU A 34 -1.54 -15.16 2.01
N THR A 35 -2.34 -14.95 0.97
CA THR A 35 -1.95 -15.30 -0.39
C THR A 35 -1.00 -14.28 -1.00
N LEU A 36 -0.91 -13.05 -0.46
CA LEU A 36 -0.10 -11.98 -1.00
C LEU A 36 1.26 -11.87 -0.30
N SER A 37 2.31 -11.72 -1.10
CA SER A 37 3.67 -11.45 -0.65
C SER A 37 4.18 -10.10 -1.15
N ALA A 38 5.21 -9.57 -0.48
CA ALA A 38 5.83 -8.31 -0.84
C ALA A 38 6.37 -8.29 -2.28
N ASP A 39 6.96 -9.41 -2.70
CA ASP A 39 7.62 -9.56 -3.99
C ASP A 39 6.66 -10.11 -5.07
N ASP A 40 5.38 -10.28 -4.74
CA ASP A 40 4.37 -10.71 -5.72
C ASP A 40 4.03 -9.57 -6.68
N ASP A 41 3.96 -9.91 -7.96
CA ASP A 41 3.42 -9.04 -8.99
C ASP A 41 1.91 -8.86 -8.78
N PHE A 42 1.46 -7.66 -8.42
CA PHE A 42 0.06 -7.42 -8.07
C PHE A 42 -0.87 -7.54 -9.27
N PHE A 43 -0.42 -7.29 -10.50
CA PHE A 43 -1.25 -7.50 -11.70
C PHE A 43 -1.54 -8.99 -11.89
N LYS A 44 -0.48 -9.81 -11.82
CA LYS A 44 -0.62 -11.28 -11.97
C LYS A 44 -1.30 -11.91 -10.77
N LYS A 45 -0.96 -11.46 -9.57
CA LYS A 45 -1.40 -12.08 -8.33
C LYS A 45 -2.86 -11.76 -8.01
N LEU A 46 -3.28 -10.53 -8.26
CA LEU A 46 -4.67 -10.12 -8.10
C LEU A 46 -5.50 -10.47 -9.35
N GLY A 47 -4.86 -10.72 -10.49
CA GLY A 47 -5.53 -10.97 -11.76
C GLY A 47 -6.25 -9.72 -12.28
N ILE A 48 -5.66 -8.55 -12.07
CA ILE A 48 -6.29 -7.25 -12.32
C ILE A 48 -5.77 -6.58 -13.59
N ASP A 49 -6.62 -5.75 -14.20
CA ASP A 49 -6.23 -4.89 -15.31
C ASP A 49 -5.69 -3.51 -14.84
N SER A 50 -5.28 -2.68 -15.80
CA SER A 50 -4.75 -1.33 -15.52
C SER A 50 -5.76 -0.38 -14.88
N LEU A 51 -7.06 -0.50 -15.15
CA LEU A 51 -8.10 0.33 -14.53
C LEU A 51 -8.32 -0.09 -13.07
N GLN A 52 -8.33 -1.38 -12.81
CA GLN A 52 -8.42 -1.93 -11.46
C GLN A 52 -7.17 -1.59 -10.63
N ALA A 53 -5.99 -1.61 -11.23
CA ALA A 53 -4.75 -1.15 -10.59
C ALA A 53 -4.83 0.34 -10.25
N LEU A 54 -5.31 1.19 -11.17
CA LEU A 54 -5.53 2.60 -10.89
C LEU A 54 -6.52 2.81 -9.73
N SER A 55 -7.60 2.02 -9.68
CA SER A 55 -8.55 2.06 -8.56
C SER A 55 -7.92 1.66 -7.23
N LEU A 56 -6.99 0.69 -7.22
CA LEU A 56 -6.22 0.34 -6.02
C LEU A 56 -5.33 1.52 -5.61
N LEU A 57 -4.61 2.11 -6.56
CA LEU A 57 -3.73 3.26 -6.30
C LEU A 57 -4.50 4.44 -5.70
N THR A 58 -5.64 4.82 -6.28
CA THR A 58 -6.48 5.88 -5.72
C THR A 58 -6.92 5.59 -4.28
N ARG A 59 -7.22 4.33 -3.96
CA ARG A 59 -7.56 3.94 -2.59
C ARG A 59 -6.36 4.08 -1.64
N LEU A 60 -5.17 3.70 -2.08
CA LEU A 60 -3.94 3.85 -1.31
C LEU A 60 -3.63 5.33 -1.07
N GLU A 61 -3.68 6.16 -2.12
CA GLU A 61 -3.49 7.61 -2.03
C GLU A 61 -4.44 8.26 -1.02
N GLN A 62 -5.73 7.91 -1.06
CA GLN A 62 -6.73 8.41 -0.12
C GLN A 62 -6.49 7.94 1.32
N HIS A 63 -6.07 6.69 1.50
CA HIS A 63 -5.80 6.10 2.82
C HIS A 63 -4.57 6.74 3.48
N PHE A 64 -3.47 6.83 2.73
CA PHE A 64 -2.20 7.40 3.21
C PHE A 64 -2.14 8.92 3.09
N LYS A 65 -3.12 9.56 2.45
CA LYS A 65 -3.18 11.00 2.15
C LYS A 65 -1.94 11.50 1.39
N ILE A 66 -1.54 10.74 0.38
CA ILE A 66 -0.41 11.07 -0.50
C ILE A 66 -0.87 11.15 -1.97
N GLU A 67 0.02 11.63 -2.84
CA GLU A 67 -0.15 11.58 -4.30
C GLU A 67 0.97 10.74 -4.90
N LEU A 68 0.61 9.71 -5.69
CA LEU A 68 1.54 8.83 -6.39
C LEU A 68 1.50 9.16 -7.89
N PRO A 69 2.47 9.94 -8.40
CA PRO A 69 2.45 10.31 -9.81
C PRO A 69 2.77 9.12 -10.71
N ASP A 70 2.15 9.08 -11.89
CA ASP A 70 2.23 7.96 -12.84
C ASP A 70 3.67 7.54 -13.21
N TYR A 71 4.60 8.49 -13.29
CA TYR A 71 6.00 8.21 -13.63
C TYR A 71 6.74 7.40 -12.56
N GLU A 72 6.32 7.48 -11.28
CA GLU A 72 6.89 6.65 -10.21
C GLU A 72 6.30 5.25 -10.19
N MET A 73 5.08 5.12 -10.72
CA MET A 73 4.38 3.86 -10.89
C MET A 73 4.81 3.12 -12.16
N GLN A 74 5.52 3.79 -13.07
CA GLN A 74 6.03 3.20 -14.29
C GLN A 74 7.07 2.12 -13.97
N GLY A 75 6.72 0.87 -14.28
CA GLY A 75 7.56 -0.30 -13.98
C GLY A 75 7.39 -0.87 -12.57
N VAL A 76 6.52 -0.29 -11.74
CA VAL A 76 6.15 -0.86 -10.44
C VAL A 76 5.10 -1.95 -10.68
N SER A 77 5.48 -3.18 -10.38
CA SER A 77 4.60 -4.34 -10.48
C SER A 77 4.42 -5.10 -9.18
N ASP A 78 5.27 -4.88 -8.18
CA ASP A 78 5.25 -5.59 -6.90
C ASP A 78 4.81 -4.70 -5.73
N PHE A 79 4.31 -5.35 -4.67
CA PHE A 79 3.79 -4.66 -3.49
C PHE A 79 4.89 -3.98 -2.66
N ARG A 80 6.10 -4.55 -2.63
CA ARG A 80 7.26 -3.97 -1.92
C ARG A 80 7.58 -2.59 -2.47
N THR A 81 7.81 -2.51 -3.78
CA THR A 81 8.17 -1.26 -4.45
C THR A 81 7.03 -0.25 -4.32
N LEU A 82 5.77 -0.69 -4.42
CA LEU A 82 4.61 0.17 -4.18
C LEU A 82 4.62 0.77 -2.77
N ALA A 83 4.83 -0.06 -1.75
CA ALA A 83 4.93 0.40 -0.36
C ALA A 83 6.11 1.36 -0.14
N GLU A 84 7.23 1.13 -0.81
CA GLU A 84 8.40 2.03 -0.78
C GLU A 84 8.08 3.42 -1.35
N ARG A 85 7.32 3.48 -2.46
CA ARG A 85 6.86 4.75 -3.04
C ARG A 85 5.96 5.51 -2.08
N ILE A 86 5.03 4.79 -1.45
CA ILE A 86 4.11 5.36 -0.46
C ILE A 86 4.90 5.89 0.74
N GLN A 87 5.79 5.08 1.30
CA GLN A 87 6.59 5.43 2.46
C GLN A 87 7.50 6.63 2.22
N SER A 88 8.01 6.80 1.00
CA SER A 88 8.85 7.95 0.64
C SER A 88 8.08 9.28 0.65
N ARG A 89 6.75 9.24 0.77
CA ARG A 89 5.83 10.39 0.74
C ARG A 89 5.11 10.63 2.07
N LEU A 90 5.25 9.72 3.03
CA LEU A 90 4.75 9.83 4.41
C LEU A 90 5.72 10.67 5.27
#